data_AF-A0A8S3TC82-F1
#
_entry.id   AF-A0A8S3TC82-F1
#
_cell.length_a   1.000
_cell.length_b   1.000
_cell.length_c   1.000
_cell.angle_alpha   90.00
_cell.angle_beta   90.00
_cell.angle_gamma   90.00
#
_symmetry.space_group_name_H-M   'P 1'
#
loop_
_entity.id
_entity.type
_entity.pdbx_description
1 polymer ?
#
loop_
_entity_poly.entity_id
_entity_poly.type
_entity_poly.pdbx_seq_one_letter_code
_entity_poly.pdbx_strand_id
1 'polypeptide(L)'
;MDVKENERVFRLPSDANNFDNDLYDRAKESVARKSILPLLKDELKLKIQTRRLSQGLDELKVDFENKPQTPLYICYICLHAESFRCLFFINLIAYRKRKEKQSYRKRCNRFSARKCRIKKKQYNYMVKQELVYLRTTNVQLKDKVFQLETEKEFYISKLFNNPEIMNILTEYYGANLNSLCEVKEDDRFTF
;
A
#
# COMPACT_ATOMS: atom_id res chain seq x y z
N MET A 1 4.17 -0.79 -26.69
CA MET A 1 4.50 -1.89 -25.76
C MET A 1 3.26 -2.13 -24.93
N ASP A 2 2.45 -3.08 -25.34
CA ASP A 2 1.12 -3.31 -24.76
C ASP A 2 1.26 -4.07 -23.44
N VAL A 3 0.97 -3.37 -22.35
CA VAL A 3 0.85 -3.97 -21.01
C VAL A 3 -0.48 -4.71 -20.98
N LYS A 4 -0.46 -6.01 -21.21
CA LYS A 4 -1.63 -6.88 -21.00
C LYS A 4 -1.98 -6.85 -19.51
N GLU A 5 -3.06 -6.15 -19.17
CA GLU A 5 -3.68 -6.22 -17.86
C GLU A 5 -4.20 -7.65 -17.64
N ASN A 6 -3.45 -8.42 -16.84
CA ASN A 6 -3.93 -9.69 -16.31
C ASN A 6 -5.07 -9.39 -15.32
N GLU A 7 -6.31 -9.47 -15.80
CA GLU A 7 -7.50 -9.59 -14.95
C GLU A 7 -7.32 -10.79 -14.01
N ARG A 8 -6.93 -10.51 -12.76
CA ARG A 8 -6.90 -11.51 -11.70
C ARG A 8 -8.33 -11.80 -11.30
N VAL A 9 -8.94 -12.78 -11.96
CA VAL A 9 -10.19 -13.38 -11.52
C VAL A 9 -9.95 -13.99 -10.13
N PHE A 10 -10.38 -13.27 -9.10
CA PHE A 10 -10.36 -13.73 -7.72
C PHE A 10 -11.36 -14.87 -7.57
N ARG A 11 -10.90 -16.12 -7.80
CA ARG A 11 -11.71 -17.31 -7.54
C ARG A 11 -11.77 -17.51 -6.03
N LEU A 12 -12.92 -17.23 -5.43
CA LEU A 12 -13.21 -17.68 -4.07
C LEU A 12 -13.18 -19.22 -4.04
N PRO A 13 -12.52 -19.84 -3.04
CA PRO A 13 -12.50 -21.30 -2.90
C PRO A 13 -13.93 -21.84 -2.80
N SER A 14 -14.25 -22.86 -3.61
CA SER A 14 -15.57 -23.51 -3.69
C SER A 14 -15.97 -24.32 -2.44
N ASP A 15 -15.11 -24.38 -1.42
CA ASP A 15 -15.29 -25.19 -0.21
C ASP A 15 -15.77 -24.34 0.99
N ALA A 16 -16.61 -23.34 0.75
CA ALA A 16 -17.06 -22.37 1.76
C ALA A 16 -17.87 -23.01 2.91
N ASN A 17 -18.46 -24.20 2.72
CA ASN A 17 -19.37 -24.80 3.70
C ASN A 17 -18.68 -25.43 4.93
N ASN A 18 -17.35 -25.60 4.91
CA ASN A 18 -16.61 -26.17 6.05
C ASN A 18 -15.82 -25.13 6.88
N PHE A 19 -15.78 -23.87 6.45
CA PHE A 19 -14.94 -22.86 7.11
C PHE A 19 -15.58 -22.26 8.38
N ASP A 20 -16.91 -22.25 8.46
CA ASP A 20 -17.63 -21.57 9.54
C ASP A 20 -17.53 -22.31 10.88
N ASN A 21 -17.45 -23.64 10.88
CA ASN A 21 -17.34 -24.43 12.11
C ASN A 21 -15.99 -24.21 12.82
N ASP A 22 -14.90 -24.11 12.05
CA ASP A 22 -13.53 -24.00 12.56
C ASP A 22 -13.27 -22.62 13.20
N LEU A 23 -13.85 -21.57 12.62
CA LEU A 23 -13.78 -20.21 13.16
C LEU A 23 -14.60 -20.08 14.46
N TYR A 24 -15.78 -20.70 14.49
CA TYR A 24 -16.65 -20.71 15.66
C TYR A 24 -15.99 -21.40 16.87
N ASP A 25 -15.34 -22.55 16.66
CA ASP A 25 -14.63 -23.27 17.73
C ASP A 25 -13.46 -22.46 18.32
N ARG A 26 -12.73 -21.72 17.48
CA ARG A 26 -11.63 -20.87 17.96
C ARG A 26 -12.11 -19.59 18.63
N ALA A 27 -13.25 -19.04 18.22
CA ALA A 27 -13.91 -17.96 18.95
C ALA A 27 -14.35 -18.43 20.34
N LYS A 28 -14.91 -19.64 20.44
CA LYS A 28 -15.27 -20.28 21.71
C LYS A 28 -14.04 -20.51 22.60
N GLU A 29 -12.92 -20.97 22.04
CA GLU A 29 -11.64 -21.13 22.76
C GLU A 29 -11.08 -19.79 23.27
N SER A 30 -11.16 -18.73 22.46
CA SER A 30 -10.74 -17.37 22.82
C SER A 30 -11.54 -16.84 24.02
N VAL A 31 -12.86 -17.03 24.01
CA VAL A 31 -13.75 -16.66 25.12
C VAL A 31 -13.41 -17.48 26.37
N ALA A 32 -13.27 -18.79 26.24
CA ALA A 32 -12.94 -19.69 27.35
C ALA A 32 -11.60 -19.32 28.01
N ARG A 33 -10.59 -18.93 27.21
CA ARG A 33 -9.26 -18.53 27.69
C ARG A 33 -9.15 -17.05 28.07
N LYS A 34 -10.20 -16.26 27.87
CA LYS A 34 -10.17 -14.78 28.00
C LYS A 34 -8.97 -14.16 27.25
N SER A 35 -8.68 -14.67 26.05
CA SER A 35 -7.47 -14.32 25.32
C SER A 35 -7.73 -14.29 23.81
N ILE A 36 -7.46 -13.15 23.17
CA ILE A 36 -7.63 -12.93 21.73
C ILE A 36 -6.58 -13.65 20.86
N LEU A 37 -5.57 -14.25 21.49
CA LEU A 37 -4.44 -14.91 20.81
C LEU A 37 -4.84 -16.01 19.81
N PRO A 38 -5.86 -16.87 20.04
CA PRO A 38 -6.28 -17.86 19.06
C PRO A 38 -6.75 -17.21 17.74
N LEU A 39 -7.55 -16.16 17.82
CA LEU A 39 -8.06 -15.43 16.65
C LEU A 39 -6.95 -14.70 15.89
N LEU A 40 -6.01 -14.06 16.61
CA LEU A 40 -4.86 -13.40 15.99
C LEU A 40 -3.94 -14.38 15.26
N LYS A 41 -3.79 -15.61 15.78
CA LYS A 41 -2.98 -16.65 15.11
C LYS A 41 -3.60 -17.04 13.76
N ASP A 42 -4.91 -17.14 13.69
CA ASP A 42 -5.61 -17.47 12.45
C ASP A 42 -5.53 -16.36 11.42
N GLU A 43 -5.79 -15.13 11.82
CA GLU A 43 -5.68 -13.98 10.94
C GLU A 43 -4.26 -13.90 10.36
N LEU A 44 -3.24 -14.14 11.19
CA LEU A 44 -1.86 -14.18 10.75
C LEU A 44 -1.59 -15.34 9.79
N LYS A 45 -2.13 -16.53 10.05
CA LYS A 45 -2.02 -17.71 9.18
C LYS A 45 -2.60 -17.41 7.80
N LEU A 46 -3.81 -16.85 7.74
CA LEU A 46 -4.46 -16.45 6.49
C LEU A 46 -3.63 -15.42 5.73
N LYS A 47 -3.17 -14.34 6.39
CA LYS A 47 -2.33 -13.31 5.76
C LYS A 47 -1.04 -13.89 5.17
N ILE A 48 -0.39 -14.83 5.88
CA ILE A 48 0.81 -15.50 5.39
C ILE A 48 0.48 -16.37 4.17
N GLN A 49 -0.62 -17.13 4.21
CA GLN A 49 -1.03 -18.01 3.12
C GLN A 49 -1.40 -17.23 1.86
N THR A 50 -2.19 -16.16 1.99
CA THR A 50 -2.51 -15.25 0.87
C THR A 50 -1.25 -14.68 0.24
N ARG A 51 -0.27 -14.26 1.06
CA ARG A 51 0.99 -13.73 0.56
C ARG A 51 1.81 -14.77 -0.20
N ARG A 52 1.87 -16.02 0.28
CA ARG A 52 2.57 -17.12 -0.39
C ARG A 52 1.94 -17.44 -1.74
N LEU A 53 0.62 -17.58 -1.78
CA LEU A 53 -0.12 -17.83 -3.02
C LEU A 53 0.10 -16.70 -4.03
N SER A 54 0.12 -15.44 -3.59
CA SER A 54 0.41 -14.30 -4.46
C SER A 54 1.83 -14.30 -5.06
N GLN A 55 2.75 -15.07 -4.45
CA GLN A 55 4.12 -15.26 -4.91
C GLN A 55 4.29 -16.54 -5.74
N GLY A 56 3.20 -17.28 -6.01
CA GLY A 56 3.25 -18.57 -6.71
C GLY A 56 3.84 -19.71 -5.88
N LEU A 57 3.87 -19.57 -4.55
CA LEU A 57 4.31 -20.62 -3.64
C LEU A 57 3.11 -21.45 -3.18
N ASP A 58 3.32 -22.74 -3.01
CA ASP A 58 2.30 -23.67 -2.53
C ASP A 58 1.80 -23.33 -1.11
N GLU A 59 0.60 -23.82 -0.84
CA GLU A 59 -0.07 -23.72 0.46
C GLU A 59 0.80 -24.25 1.59
N LEU A 60 0.83 -23.50 2.69
CA LEU A 60 1.66 -23.84 3.84
C LEU A 60 0.98 -24.92 4.67
N LYS A 61 1.40 -26.18 4.49
CA LYS A 61 1.09 -27.26 5.45
C LYS A 61 1.99 -27.07 6.67
N VAL A 62 1.40 -26.58 7.76
CA VAL A 62 2.09 -26.49 9.06
C VAL A 62 1.84 -27.80 9.78
N ASP A 63 2.82 -28.69 9.71
CA ASP A 63 2.82 -29.90 10.53
C ASP A 63 3.16 -29.49 11.96
N PHE A 64 2.13 -29.37 12.80
CA PHE A 64 2.28 -29.22 14.25
C PHE A 64 2.63 -30.58 14.85
N GLU A 65 3.73 -31.19 14.39
CA GLU A 65 4.30 -32.30 15.13
C GLU A 65 4.66 -31.76 16.51
N ASN A 66 4.10 -32.38 17.55
CA ASN A 66 4.42 -32.09 18.94
C ASN A 66 5.93 -32.24 19.09
N LYS A 67 6.66 -31.12 19.11
CA LYS A 67 8.10 -31.16 19.34
C LYS A 67 8.33 -31.99 20.60
N PRO A 68 9.17 -33.04 20.54
CA PRO A 68 9.50 -33.80 21.73
C PRO A 68 10.00 -32.79 22.75
N GLN A 69 9.37 -32.77 23.93
CA GLN A 69 9.77 -31.88 25.02
C GLN A 69 11.24 -32.18 25.28
N THR A 70 12.15 -31.33 24.79
CA THR A 70 13.57 -31.48 25.06
C THR A 70 13.71 -31.36 26.57
N PRO A 71 14.09 -32.44 27.28
CA PRO A 71 14.27 -32.34 28.71
C PRO A 71 15.29 -31.24 28.95
N LEU A 72 14.90 -30.26 29.76
CA LEU A 72 15.82 -29.29 30.32
C LEU A 72 16.83 -30.11 31.13
N TYR A 73 17.95 -30.49 30.51
CA TYR A 73 19.12 -30.99 31.21
C TYR A 73 19.67 -29.83 32.06
N ILE A 74 18.99 -29.56 33.17
CA ILE A 74 19.57 -28.89 34.32
C ILE A 74 20.71 -29.82 34.73
N CYS A 75 21.92 -29.29 34.69
CA CYS A 75 23.12 -30.03 35.05
C CYS A 75 22.94 -30.58 36.48
N TYR A 76 22.70 -31.88 36.60
CA TYR A 76 22.55 -32.58 37.89
C TYR A 76 23.79 -32.39 38.79
N ILE A 77 24.92 -31.99 38.22
CA ILE A 77 26.15 -31.63 38.96
C ILE A 77 25.94 -30.42 39.89
N CYS A 78 25.00 -29.50 39.61
CA CYS A 78 24.71 -28.37 40.50
C CYS A 78 23.57 -28.64 41.50
N LEU A 79 22.97 -29.85 41.52
CA LEU A 79 22.01 -30.23 42.58
C LEU A 79 22.71 -30.64 43.89
N HIS A 80 23.99 -31.02 43.85
CA HIS A 80 24.73 -31.55 45.01
C HIS A 80 25.86 -30.66 45.52
N ALA A 81 26.11 -29.50 44.91
CA ALA A 81 27.12 -28.57 45.39
C ALA A 81 26.45 -27.26 45.80
N GLU A 82 26.44 -26.98 47.11
CA GLU A 82 26.20 -25.66 47.72
C GLU A 82 27.23 -24.59 47.28
N SER A 83 27.83 -24.75 46.11
CA SER A 83 28.79 -23.79 45.58
C SER A 83 28.01 -22.63 44.95
N PHE A 84 27.86 -21.55 45.70
CA PHE A 84 27.48 -20.21 45.18
C PHE A 84 28.25 -19.86 43.87
N ARG A 85 29.45 -20.44 43.70
CA ARG A 85 30.25 -20.37 42.48
C ARG A 85 29.52 -20.89 41.23
N CYS A 86 28.86 -22.07 41.24
CA CYS A 86 28.15 -22.58 40.05
C CYS A 86 27.04 -21.61 39.59
N LEU A 87 26.20 -21.14 40.51
CA LEU A 87 25.11 -20.22 40.21
C LEU A 87 25.61 -18.86 39.69
N PHE A 88 26.70 -18.34 40.24
CA PHE A 88 27.32 -17.11 39.76
C PHE A 88 27.77 -17.22 38.30
N PHE A 89 28.43 -18.32 37.92
CA PHE A 89 28.87 -18.52 36.53
C PHE A 89 27.69 -18.66 35.56
N ILE A 90 26.63 -19.38 35.95
CA ILE A 90 25.42 -19.51 35.13
C ILE A 90 24.78 -18.13 34.92
N ASN A 91 24.64 -17.33 35.99
CA ASN A 91 24.10 -15.98 35.91
C ASN A 91 24.98 -15.05 35.07
N LEU A 92 26.31 -15.15 35.18
CA LEU A 92 27.26 -14.38 34.37
C LEU A 92 27.15 -14.72 32.88
N ILE A 93 27.05 -16.01 32.54
CA ILE A 93 26.85 -16.46 31.15
C ILE A 93 25.49 -15.96 30.63
N ALA A 94 24.43 -16.08 31.42
CA ALA A 94 23.11 -15.59 31.06
C ALA A 94 23.10 -14.08 30.84
N TYR A 95 23.77 -13.32 31.70
CA TYR A 95 23.95 -11.88 31.56
C TYR A 95 24.70 -11.50 30.28
N ARG A 96 25.83 -12.17 29.98
CA ARG A 96 26.58 -11.96 28.72
C ARG A 96 25.70 -12.20 27.50
N LYS A 97 25.00 -13.34 27.44
CA LYS A 97 24.07 -13.67 26.34
C LYS A 97 22.94 -12.64 26.21
N ARG A 98 22.39 -12.12 27.31
CA ARG A 98 21.38 -11.05 27.29
C ARG A 98 21.96 -9.74 26.72
N LYS A 99 23.15 -9.36 27.16
CA LYS A 99 23.85 -8.15 26.69
C LYS A 99 24.17 -8.23 25.19
N GLU A 100 24.63 -9.38 24.70
CA GLU A 100 24.87 -9.63 23.28
C GLU A 100 23.58 -9.53 22.46
N LYS A 101 22.49 -10.19 22.90
CA LYS A 101 21.17 -10.07 22.26
C LYS A 101 20.67 -8.64 22.23
N GLN A 102 20.87 -7.87 23.31
CA GLN A 102 20.49 -6.47 23.36
C GLN A 102 21.30 -5.62 22.37
N SER A 103 22.62 -5.81 22.31
CA SER A 103 23.50 -5.14 21.35
C SER A 103 23.13 -5.46 19.90
N TYR A 104 22.82 -6.73 19.61
CA TYR A 104 22.32 -7.15 18.30
C TYR A 104 21.01 -6.45 17.93
N ARG A 105 20.01 -6.45 18.83
CA ARG A 105 18.74 -5.73 18.62
C ARG A 105 18.96 -4.24 18.35
N LYS A 106 19.84 -3.58 19.11
CA LYS A 106 20.21 -2.18 18.90
C LYS A 106 20.83 -1.97 17.52
N ARG A 107 21.73 -2.85 17.08
CA ARG A 107 22.35 -2.79 15.74
C ARG A 107 21.31 -2.96 14.63
N CYS A 108 20.44 -3.96 14.73
CA CYS A 108 19.36 -4.18 13.77
C CYS A 108 18.39 -3.00 13.72
N ASN A 109 17.99 -2.45 14.87
CA ASN A 109 17.11 -1.29 14.94
C ASN A 109 17.76 -0.07 14.28
N ARG A 110 19.05 0.22 14.56
CA ARG A 110 19.79 1.29 13.88
C ARG A 110 19.78 1.12 12.35
N PHE A 111 20.00 -0.10 11.86
CA PHE A 111 19.96 -0.39 10.43
C PHE A 111 18.57 -0.17 9.83
N SER A 112 17.52 -0.68 10.49
CA SER A 112 16.13 -0.48 10.07
C SER A 112 15.73 0.99 10.06
N ALA A 113 16.11 1.76 11.09
CA ALA A 113 15.87 3.20 11.15
C ALA A 113 16.60 3.94 10.03
N ARG A 114 17.86 3.58 9.73
CA ARG A 114 18.61 4.13 8.59
C ARG A 114 17.91 3.83 7.27
N LYS A 115 17.51 2.58 7.04
CA LYS A 115 16.80 2.15 5.82
C LYS A 115 15.46 2.90 5.66
N CYS A 116 14.70 3.04 6.74
CA CYS A 116 13.46 3.82 6.75
C CYS A 116 13.69 5.29 6.36
N ARG A 117 14.69 5.94 6.96
CA ARG A 117 15.06 7.34 6.63
C ARG A 117 15.51 7.50 5.19
N ILE A 118 16.31 6.57 4.66
CA ILE A 118 16.74 6.58 3.26
C ILE A 118 15.53 6.46 2.33
N LYS A 119 14.65 5.49 2.56
CA LYS A 119 13.41 5.33 1.78
C LYS A 119 12.54 6.57 1.80
N LYS A 120 12.36 7.20 2.97
CA LYS A 120 11.61 8.46 3.10
C LYS A 120 12.25 9.59 2.28
N LYS A 121 13.58 9.71 2.32
CA LYS A 121 14.31 10.70 1.51
C LYS A 121 14.14 10.46 0.02
N GLN A 122 14.25 9.21 -0.43
CA GLN A 122 14.05 8.83 -1.84
C GLN A 122 12.63 9.13 -2.30
N TYR A 123 11.62 8.74 -1.52
CA TYR A 123 10.23 9.05 -1.81
C TYR A 123 9.98 10.55 -1.92
N ASN A 124 10.45 11.33 -0.94
CA ASN A 124 10.32 12.78 -0.97
C ASN A 124 11.04 13.41 -2.17
N TYR A 125 12.16 12.84 -2.61
CA TYR A 125 12.85 13.28 -3.82
C TYR A 125 12.02 13.01 -5.08
N MET A 126 11.44 11.81 -5.22
CA MET A 126 10.56 11.46 -6.33
C MET A 126 9.34 12.37 -6.42
N VAL A 127 8.65 12.60 -5.29
CA VAL A 127 7.49 13.51 -5.23
C VAL A 127 7.87 14.94 -5.64
N LYS A 128 9.06 15.42 -5.25
CA LYS A 128 9.54 16.74 -5.69
C LYS A 128 9.77 16.81 -7.20
N GLN A 129 10.35 15.76 -7.80
CA GLN A 129 10.55 15.70 -9.24
C GLN A 129 9.21 15.71 -9.99
N GLU A 130 8.24 14.92 -9.50
CA GLU A 130 6.89 14.87 -10.06
C GLU A 130 6.17 16.22 -9.98
N LEU A 131 6.28 16.93 -8.85
CA LEU A 131 5.73 18.28 -8.71
C LEU A 131 6.34 19.27 -9.71
N VAL A 132 7.65 19.20 -9.95
CA VAL A 132 8.31 20.05 -10.95
C VAL A 132 7.80 19.72 -12.34
N TYR A 133 7.74 18.43 -12.69
CA TYR A 133 7.21 17.96 -13.97
C TYR A 133 5.78 18.46 -14.20
N LEU A 134 4.87 18.19 -13.27
CA LEU A 134 3.47 18.61 -13.38
C LEU A 134 3.32 20.13 -13.50
N ARG A 135 4.11 20.91 -12.78
CA ARG A 135 4.12 22.37 -12.91
C ARG A 135 4.56 22.81 -14.30
N THR A 136 5.66 22.25 -14.81
CA THR A 136 6.15 22.58 -16.15
C THR A 136 5.14 22.22 -17.24
N THR A 137 4.52 21.03 -17.15
CA THR A 137 3.50 20.60 -18.11
C THR A 137 2.24 21.46 -18.01
N ASN A 138 1.82 21.85 -16.80
CA ASN A 138 0.66 22.73 -16.63
C ASN A 138 0.88 24.10 -17.28
N VAL A 139 2.08 24.68 -17.13
CA VAL A 139 2.46 25.92 -17.83
C VAL A 139 2.38 25.74 -19.34
N GLN A 140 3.00 24.70 -19.89
CA GLN A 140 2.97 24.42 -21.33
C GLN A 140 1.55 24.23 -21.87
N LEU A 141 0.69 23.54 -21.11
CA LEU A 141 -0.71 23.33 -21.49
C LEU A 141 -1.49 24.65 -21.46
N LYS A 142 -1.28 25.51 -20.47
CA LYS A 142 -1.89 26.84 -20.41
C LYS A 142 -1.47 27.71 -21.59
N ASP A 143 -0.18 27.70 -21.94
CA ASP A 143 0.33 28.42 -23.10
C ASP A 143 -0.32 27.91 -24.39
N LYS A 144 -0.48 26.59 -24.52
CA LYS A 144 -1.15 25.98 -25.68
C LYS A 144 -2.64 26.33 -25.75
N VAL A 145 -3.34 26.33 -24.61
CA VAL A 145 -4.74 26.76 -24.54
C VAL A 145 -4.86 28.21 -25.00
N PHE A 146 -4.00 29.09 -24.49
CA PHE A 146 -3.97 30.50 -24.88
C PHE A 146 -3.71 30.69 -26.38
N GLN A 147 -2.78 29.92 -26.97
CA GLN A 147 -2.51 29.94 -28.42
C GLN A 147 -3.76 29.54 -29.21
N LEU A 148 -4.42 28.45 -28.84
CA LEU A 148 -5.63 27.97 -29.51
C LEU A 148 -6.81 28.93 -29.37
N GLU A 149 -6.96 29.57 -28.21
CA GLU A 149 -7.96 30.62 -27.99
C GLU A 149 -7.68 31.83 -28.89
N THR A 150 -6.43 32.26 -28.99
CA THR A 150 -6.02 33.35 -29.88
C THR A 150 -6.30 33.01 -31.35
N GLU A 151 -5.96 31.79 -31.79
CA GLU A 151 -6.26 31.31 -33.14
C GLU A 151 -7.77 31.26 -33.41
N LYS A 152 -8.55 30.76 -32.45
CA LYS A 152 -10.02 30.73 -32.52
C LYS A 152 -10.57 32.15 -32.72
N GLU A 153 -10.18 33.11 -31.88
CA GLU A 153 -10.64 34.51 -31.97
C GLU A 153 -10.22 35.15 -33.30
N PHE A 154 -9.01 34.85 -33.79
CA PHE A 154 -8.55 35.29 -35.10
C PHE A 154 -9.46 34.79 -36.23
N TYR A 155 -9.80 33.50 -36.26
CA TYR A 155 -10.67 32.94 -37.29
C TYR A 155 -12.11 33.42 -37.16
N ILE A 156 -12.62 33.56 -35.94
CA ILE A 156 -13.92 34.18 -35.66
C ILE A 156 -13.97 35.58 -36.27
N SER A 157 -13.00 36.44 -35.94
CA SER A 157 -12.91 37.79 -36.50
C SER A 157 -12.82 37.78 -38.03
N LYS A 158 -12.02 36.87 -38.60
CA LYS A 158 -11.89 36.73 -40.06
C LYS A 158 -13.21 36.34 -40.74
N LEU A 159 -14.01 35.48 -40.11
CA LEU A 159 -15.34 35.08 -40.60
C LEU A 159 -16.34 36.25 -40.51
N PHE A 160 -16.38 36.96 -39.39
CA PHE A 160 -17.27 38.11 -39.19
C PHE A 160 -16.96 39.28 -40.13
N ASN A 161 -15.69 39.45 -40.53
CA ASN A 161 -15.28 40.47 -41.49
C ASN A 161 -15.59 40.10 -42.96
N ASN A 162 -16.10 38.89 -43.25
CA ASN A 162 -16.52 38.50 -44.59
C ASN A 162 -18.05 38.62 -44.73
N PRO A 163 -18.56 39.66 -45.44
CA PRO A 163 -20.00 39.93 -45.51
C PRO A 163 -20.79 38.83 -46.24
N GLU A 164 -20.19 38.14 -47.21
CA GLU A 164 -20.84 37.05 -47.93
C GLU A 164 -21.12 35.86 -47.00
N ILE A 165 -20.11 35.49 -46.18
CA ILE A 165 -20.25 34.42 -45.19
C ILE A 165 -21.27 34.82 -44.12
N MET A 166 -21.24 36.07 -43.65
CA MET A 166 -22.21 36.55 -42.66
C MET A 166 -23.64 36.57 -43.19
N ASN A 167 -23.87 36.94 -44.46
CA ASN A 167 -25.19 36.86 -45.07
C ASN A 167 -25.68 35.40 -45.14
N ILE A 168 -24.83 34.46 -45.56
CA ILE A 168 -25.16 33.03 -45.58
C ILE A 168 -25.50 32.53 -44.17
N LEU A 169 -24.68 32.86 -43.16
CA LEU A 169 -24.95 32.48 -41.77
C LEU A 169 -26.27 33.08 -41.26
N THR A 170 -26.57 34.32 -41.62
CA THR A 170 -27.83 34.99 -41.23
C THR A 170 -29.04 34.32 -41.87
N GLU A 171 -28.92 33.90 -43.13
CA GLU A 171 -29.97 33.19 -43.86
C GLU A 171 -30.17 31.76 -43.32
N TYR A 172 -29.09 31.05 -42.98
CA TYR A 172 -29.14 29.67 -42.50
C TYR A 172 -29.58 29.54 -41.03
N TYR A 173 -29.14 30.46 -40.16
CA TYR A 173 -29.42 30.41 -38.72
C TYR A 173 -30.60 31.30 -38.27
N GLY A 174 -31.32 31.90 -39.23
CA GLY A 174 -32.60 32.62 -39.09
C GLY A 174 -33.01 33.07 -37.68
N ALA A 175 -32.89 34.37 -37.39
CA ALA A 175 -33.40 35.11 -36.22
C ALA A 175 -33.06 34.58 -34.80
N ASN A 176 -32.47 33.39 -34.64
CA ASN A 176 -32.23 32.76 -33.34
C ASN A 176 -30.74 32.77 -32.93
N LEU A 177 -29.95 33.70 -33.50
CA LEU A 177 -28.56 33.93 -33.09
C LEU A 177 -28.44 34.38 -31.62
N ASN A 178 -29.49 34.98 -31.06
CA ASN A 178 -29.52 35.37 -29.64
C ASN A 178 -29.49 34.17 -28.70
N SER A 179 -29.92 32.96 -29.12
CA SER A 179 -29.90 31.78 -28.25
C SER A 179 -28.55 31.05 -28.22
N LEU A 180 -27.63 31.31 -29.16
CA LEU A 180 -26.32 30.66 -29.20
C LEU A 180 -25.26 31.37 -28.35
N CYS A 181 -25.47 32.64 -28.00
CA CYS A 181 -24.55 33.42 -27.18
C CYS A 181 -24.76 33.22 -25.66
N GLU A 182 -25.88 32.61 -25.23
CA GLU A 182 -26.11 32.26 -23.82
C GLU A 182 -25.51 30.88 -23.47
N VAL A 183 -24.24 30.66 -23.77
CA VAL A 183 -23.50 29.58 -23.11
C VAL A 183 -23.14 30.10 -21.72
N LYS A 184 -23.95 29.70 -20.73
CA LYS A 184 -23.79 30.07 -19.32
C LYS A 184 -22.34 29.85 -18.88
N GLU A 185 -21.68 30.92 -18.44
CA GLU A 185 -20.33 30.90 -17.89
C GLU A 185 -20.22 30.21 -16.52
N ASP A 186 -21.25 29.49 -16.09
CA ASP A 186 -21.42 29.03 -14.70
C ASP A 186 -20.48 27.88 -14.28
N ASP A 187 -19.77 27.25 -15.22
CA ASP A 187 -18.83 26.16 -14.92
C ASP A 187 -17.35 26.59 -14.99
N ARG A 188 -17.04 27.86 -14.69
CA ARG A 188 -15.64 28.23 -14.36
C ARG A 188 -15.24 27.56 -13.06
N PHE A 189 -14.69 26.36 -13.18
CA PHE A 189 -13.98 25.62 -12.14
C PHE A 189 -12.96 26.53 -11.46
N THR A 190 -13.33 27.10 -10.32
CA THR A 190 -12.41 27.68 -9.35
C THR A 190 -11.57 26.55 -8.76
N PHE A 191 -10.31 26.46 -9.19
CA PHE A 191 -9.28 25.60 -8.59
C PHE A 191 -8.47 26.35 -7.55
#